data_AF-A0A1M6U7D0-F1
#
_entry.id   AF-A0A1M6U7D0-F1
#
_cell.length_a   1.000
_cell.length_b   1.000
_cell.length_c   1.000
_cell.angle_alpha   90.00
_cell.angle_beta   90.00
_cell.angle_gamma   90.00
#
_symmetry.space_group_name_H-M   'P 1'
#
loop_
_entity.id
_entity.type
_entity.pdbx_description
1 polymer ?
#
loop_
_entity_poly.entity_id
_entity_poly.type
_entity_poly.pdbx_seq_one_letter_code
_entity_poly.pdbx_strand_id
1 'polypeptide(L)'
;MTESALKNSAPSENQVVFDLSAILNYPIQLVVQSWQSAKPLRWFSRNGDGIVAEGRFLEAPGLPLFTLEDDTGRRVSDGIPEDILAVTRLMPAMDFELAQACAASEAARELAESSPLLFILLVNHARSQPLTPEEFEQLLALKRTAILERIELPARKSLVRLVNRMELSPLLPWELEDVTRSLAQHEFLALLRHHPNLHLNHLRFLLRQGQPLWPGMLCLVDKHSSALDITWLCRMIRDTLNMAAGNLQRLQRVSSRRELQELHDQLVERFNSMGSEAKRAAHAAALTQEHGDYPAPPIPAIDGIEPLASWLELLDEGSSMHHCVGSYDTFVALGEVFIYRMMEPERLTISLEHRNNTWVIGEVRGIRNANPSPAALDFVRRWVER
;
A
#
# COMPACT_ATOMS: atom_id res chain seq x y z
N MET A 1 -57.29 5.88 -20.88
CA MET A 1 -57.70 4.48 -21.10
C MET A 1 -56.50 3.76 -21.69
N THR A 2 -55.75 2.92 -21.01
CA THR A 2 -55.96 2.20 -19.75
C THR A 2 -54.58 1.96 -19.16
N GLU A 3 -54.38 2.44 -17.93
CA GLU A 3 -53.45 1.86 -16.97
C GLU A 3 -53.61 0.35 -16.97
N SER A 4 -52.53 -0.37 -17.27
CA SER A 4 -52.51 -1.82 -17.21
C SER A 4 -51.29 -2.24 -16.39
N ALA A 5 -51.57 -2.49 -15.11
CA ALA A 5 -50.98 -3.56 -14.33
C ALA A 5 -49.45 -3.55 -14.16
N LEU A 6 -48.97 -2.68 -13.28
CA LEU A 6 -47.84 -3.00 -12.40
C LEU A 6 -48.30 -4.09 -11.40
N LYS A 7 -48.50 -5.30 -11.92
CA LYS A 7 -48.56 -6.50 -11.07
C LYS A 7 -47.16 -6.74 -10.55
N ASN A 8 -47.04 -7.00 -9.25
CA ASN A 8 -45.91 -7.69 -8.63
C ASN A 8 -45.54 -8.91 -9.48
N SER A 9 -44.61 -8.73 -10.41
CA SER A 9 -44.08 -9.82 -11.21
C SER A 9 -43.18 -10.61 -10.26
N ALA A 10 -43.52 -11.87 -10.04
CA ALA A 10 -42.58 -12.85 -9.49
C ALA A 10 -41.22 -12.69 -10.22
N PRO A 11 -40.08 -12.86 -9.54
CA PRO A 11 -38.78 -12.81 -10.20
C PRO A 11 -38.82 -13.72 -11.43
N SER A 12 -38.57 -13.14 -12.61
CA SER A 12 -38.35 -13.96 -13.80
C SER A 12 -37.08 -14.78 -13.56
N GLU A 13 -36.95 -15.96 -14.17
CA GLU A 13 -35.75 -16.81 -14.03
C GLU A 13 -34.44 -16.06 -14.32
N ASN A 14 -34.52 -14.93 -15.03
CA ASN A 14 -33.38 -14.13 -15.45
C ASN A 14 -33.07 -12.92 -14.54
N GLN A 15 -33.69 -12.79 -13.36
CA GLN A 15 -33.48 -11.66 -12.45
C GLN A 15 -33.33 -12.12 -11.00
N VAL A 16 -32.47 -11.42 -10.25
CA VAL A 16 -32.35 -11.55 -8.80
C VAL A 16 -32.90 -10.26 -8.18
N VAL A 17 -33.75 -10.40 -7.16
CA VAL A 17 -34.44 -9.29 -6.50
C VAL A 17 -34.06 -9.28 -5.03
N PHE A 18 -33.53 -8.15 -4.58
CA PHE A 18 -33.14 -7.92 -3.19
C PHE A 18 -34.11 -6.95 -2.54
N ASP A 19 -34.79 -7.37 -1.49
CA ASP A 19 -35.62 -6.48 -0.69
C ASP A 19 -34.74 -5.76 0.33
N LEU A 20 -34.52 -4.47 0.12
CA LEU A 20 -33.70 -3.63 1.01
C LEU A 20 -34.57 -2.86 2.02
N SER A 21 -35.88 -3.10 2.04
CA SER A 21 -36.83 -2.30 2.83
C SER A 21 -36.55 -2.35 4.32
N ALA A 22 -36.16 -3.51 4.85
CA ALA A 22 -35.83 -3.66 6.27
C ALA A 22 -34.55 -2.90 6.65
N ILE A 23 -33.56 -2.86 5.75
CA ILE A 23 -32.25 -2.22 5.98
C ILE A 23 -32.39 -0.69 5.88
N LEU A 24 -33.13 -0.21 4.90
CA LEU A 24 -33.26 1.22 4.61
C LEU A 24 -34.48 1.86 5.29
N ASN A 25 -35.30 1.08 5.99
CA ASN A 25 -36.56 1.50 6.59
C ASN A 25 -37.47 2.27 5.61
N TYR A 26 -37.47 1.82 4.35
CA TYR A 26 -38.13 2.45 3.22
C TYR A 26 -38.46 1.39 2.16
N PRO A 27 -39.70 1.26 1.65
CA PRO A 27 -40.06 0.23 0.67
C PRO A 27 -39.23 0.34 -0.61
N ILE A 28 -38.23 -0.53 -0.79
CA ILE A 28 -37.33 -0.49 -1.94
C ILE A 28 -36.76 -1.87 -2.26
N GLN A 29 -36.81 -2.21 -3.54
CA GLN A 29 -36.24 -3.42 -4.09
C GLN A 29 -35.14 -3.07 -5.09
N LEU A 30 -33.99 -3.70 -4.97
CA LEU A 30 -32.95 -3.71 -5.99
C LEU A 30 -33.18 -4.92 -6.90
N VAL A 31 -33.29 -4.69 -8.20
CA VAL A 31 -33.41 -5.73 -9.21
C VAL A 31 -32.13 -5.76 -10.03
N VAL A 32 -31.48 -6.91 -10.09
CA VAL A 32 -30.28 -7.14 -10.90
C VAL A 32 -30.58 -8.23 -11.93
N GLN A 33 -30.29 -7.97 -13.20
CA GLN A 33 -30.40 -8.99 -14.24
C GLN A 33 -29.29 -10.04 -14.07
N SER A 34 -29.66 -11.31 -14.13
CA SER A 34 -28.73 -12.44 -14.08
C SER A 34 -27.75 -12.46 -15.26
N TRP A 35 -26.70 -13.26 -15.12
CA TRP A 35 -25.69 -13.47 -16.15
C TRP A 35 -26.26 -13.93 -17.51
N GLN A 36 -27.33 -14.75 -17.49
CA GLN A 36 -27.93 -15.34 -18.69
C GLN A 36 -28.98 -14.43 -19.37
N SER A 37 -29.26 -13.27 -18.78
CA SER A 37 -30.23 -12.33 -19.35
C SER A 37 -29.72 -11.65 -20.63
N ALA A 38 -30.63 -11.03 -21.39
CA ALA A 38 -30.26 -10.25 -22.58
C ALA A 38 -29.42 -9.00 -22.27
N LYS A 39 -29.45 -8.51 -21.02
CA LYS A 39 -28.65 -7.38 -20.54
C LYS A 39 -28.07 -7.73 -19.17
N PRO A 40 -27.04 -8.59 -19.11
CA PRO A 40 -26.53 -9.11 -17.86
C PRO A 40 -26.04 -8.01 -16.94
N LEU A 41 -26.28 -8.17 -15.63
CA LEU A 41 -25.83 -7.23 -14.59
C LEU A 41 -26.32 -5.79 -14.79
N ARG A 42 -27.36 -5.57 -15.60
CA ARG A 42 -28.12 -4.32 -15.54
C ARG A 42 -28.92 -4.32 -14.24
N TRP A 43 -28.95 -3.19 -13.56
CA TRP A 43 -29.69 -3.06 -12.32
C TRP A 43 -30.58 -1.82 -12.31
N PHE A 44 -31.64 -1.89 -11.52
CA PHE A 44 -32.47 -0.76 -11.17
C PHE A 44 -33.09 -0.99 -9.79
N SER A 45 -33.39 0.09 -9.09
CA SER A 45 -34.17 0.07 -7.86
C SER A 45 -35.61 0.52 -8.14
N ARG A 46 -36.56 -0.09 -7.45
CA ARG A 46 -37.99 0.26 -7.56
C ARG A 46 -38.66 0.28 -6.20
N ASN A 47 -39.72 1.05 -6.10
CA ASN A 47 -40.64 1.09 -4.96
C ASN A 47 -42.10 0.93 -5.48
N GLY A 48 -43.09 1.16 -4.61
CA GLY A 48 -44.51 1.11 -4.98
C GLY A 48 -44.94 2.11 -6.06
N ASP A 49 -44.16 3.18 -6.26
CA ASP A 49 -44.47 4.28 -7.18
C ASP A 49 -43.75 4.15 -8.54
N GLY A 50 -42.77 3.25 -8.67
CA GLY A 50 -42.06 2.98 -9.91
C GLY A 50 -40.55 2.76 -9.74
N ILE A 51 -39.78 3.03 -10.80
CA ILE A 51 -38.32 2.96 -10.79
C ILE A 51 -37.77 4.21 -10.11
N VAL A 52 -36.94 4.01 -9.09
CA VAL A 52 -36.31 5.09 -8.29
C VAL A 52 -34.95 5.47 -8.86
N ALA A 53 -34.16 4.48 -9.26
CA ALA A 53 -32.86 4.67 -9.89
C ALA A 53 -32.56 3.50 -10.83
N GLU A 54 -31.76 3.74 -11.86
CA GLU A 54 -31.18 2.69 -12.70
C GLU A 54 -29.70 2.95 -12.93
N GLY A 55 -28.90 1.89 -13.02
CA GLY A 55 -27.47 1.98 -13.28
C GLY A 55 -27.17 2.14 -14.77
N ARG A 56 -26.19 2.99 -15.08
CA ARG A 56 -25.55 3.05 -16.39
C ARG A 56 -24.57 1.89 -16.57
N PHE A 57 -23.98 1.81 -17.75
CA PHE A 57 -22.88 0.89 -18.01
C PHE A 57 -21.65 1.27 -17.15
N LEU A 58 -21.01 0.26 -16.58
CA LEU A 58 -19.94 0.33 -15.57
C LEU A 58 -20.31 1.13 -14.32
N GLU A 59 -21.57 1.08 -13.91
CA GLU A 59 -22.06 1.69 -12.67
C GLU A 59 -22.62 0.59 -11.76
N ALA A 60 -22.01 0.41 -10.59
CA ALA A 60 -22.46 -0.57 -9.60
C ALA A 60 -23.65 -0.03 -8.77
N PRO A 61 -24.52 -0.91 -8.24
CA PRO A 61 -25.62 -0.53 -7.35
C PRO A 61 -25.17 -0.08 -5.94
N GLY A 62 -23.86 0.09 -5.70
CA GLY A 62 -23.29 0.43 -4.40
C GLY A 62 -23.19 -0.75 -3.43
N LEU A 63 -23.39 -1.98 -3.90
CA LEU A 63 -23.31 -3.22 -3.11
C LEU A 63 -22.34 -4.21 -3.79
N PRO A 64 -21.40 -4.82 -3.06
CA PRO A 64 -20.45 -5.77 -3.62
C PRO A 64 -21.13 -6.99 -4.24
N LEU A 65 -20.64 -7.43 -5.41
CA LEU A 65 -21.18 -8.55 -6.17
C LEU A 65 -21.32 -9.83 -5.33
N PHE A 66 -20.33 -10.11 -4.48
CA PHE A 66 -20.30 -11.32 -3.64
C PHE A 66 -21.18 -11.26 -2.39
N THR A 67 -21.70 -10.09 -2.05
CA THR A 67 -22.54 -9.87 -0.85
C THR A 67 -24.03 -9.74 -1.17
N LEU A 68 -24.38 -9.61 -2.44
CA LEU A 68 -25.76 -9.52 -2.90
C LEU A 68 -26.42 -10.90 -2.87
N GLU A 69 -27.18 -11.18 -1.81
CA GLU A 69 -27.91 -12.43 -1.58
C GLU A 69 -29.40 -12.13 -1.30
N ASP A 70 -30.32 -12.85 -1.97
CA ASP A 70 -31.76 -12.72 -1.75
C ASP A 70 -32.23 -13.52 -0.52
N ASP A 71 -33.50 -13.37 -0.12
CA ASP A 71 -34.07 -14.06 1.05
C ASP A 71 -34.06 -15.60 0.92
N THR A 72 -33.81 -16.12 -0.28
CA THR A 72 -33.72 -17.57 -0.56
C THR A 72 -32.27 -18.06 -0.63
N GLY A 73 -31.31 -17.18 -0.38
CA GLY A 73 -29.88 -17.48 -0.41
C GLY A 73 -29.24 -17.40 -1.80
N ARG A 74 -29.96 -16.94 -2.84
CA ARG A 74 -29.41 -16.82 -4.19
C ARG A 74 -28.61 -15.56 -4.33
N ARG A 75 -27.44 -15.67 -4.96
CA ARG A 75 -26.56 -14.54 -5.22
C ARG A 75 -26.54 -14.15 -6.69
N VAL A 76 -26.22 -12.88 -6.96
CA VAL A 76 -25.94 -12.44 -8.34
C VAL A 76 -24.77 -13.23 -8.93
N SER A 77 -23.78 -13.59 -8.09
CA SER A 77 -22.57 -14.29 -8.50
C SER A 77 -22.78 -15.75 -8.89
N ASP A 78 -23.88 -16.41 -8.48
CA ASP A 78 -24.09 -17.85 -8.70
C ASP A 78 -24.15 -18.23 -10.19
N GLY A 79 -24.57 -17.30 -11.05
CA GLY A 79 -24.66 -17.51 -12.50
C GLY A 79 -23.41 -17.09 -13.28
N ILE A 80 -22.39 -16.54 -12.63
CA ILE A 80 -21.22 -15.95 -13.27
C ILE A 80 -20.13 -17.01 -13.43
N PRO A 81 -19.51 -17.15 -14.63
CA PRO A 81 -18.39 -18.06 -14.83
C PRO A 81 -17.22 -17.84 -13.87
N GLU A 82 -16.61 -18.94 -13.40
CA GLU A 82 -15.59 -18.91 -12.35
C GLU A 82 -14.29 -18.19 -12.77
N ASP A 83 -13.93 -18.23 -14.04
CA ASP A 83 -12.82 -17.46 -14.63
C ASP A 83 -13.05 -15.94 -14.51
N ILE A 84 -14.29 -15.48 -14.71
CA ILE A 84 -14.67 -14.08 -14.49
C ILE A 84 -14.69 -13.76 -13.00
N LEU A 85 -15.26 -14.64 -12.17
CA LEU A 85 -15.25 -14.46 -10.71
C LEU A 85 -13.81 -14.36 -10.17
N ALA A 86 -12.86 -15.15 -10.68
CA ALA A 86 -11.47 -15.09 -10.29
C ALA A 86 -10.86 -13.69 -10.49
N VAL A 87 -11.14 -13.02 -11.61
CA VAL A 87 -10.66 -11.66 -11.88
C VAL A 87 -11.36 -10.63 -11.00
N THR A 88 -12.68 -10.75 -10.80
CA THR A 88 -13.43 -9.81 -9.95
C THR A 88 -12.97 -9.85 -8.49
N ARG A 89 -12.54 -11.02 -7.97
CA ARG A 89 -11.95 -11.17 -6.63
C ARG A 89 -10.62 -10.44 -6.48
N LEU A 90 -9.92 -10.12 -7.58
CA LEU A 90 -8.69 -9.32 -7.53
C LEU A 90 -8.95 -7.85 -7.21
N MET A 91 -10.17 -7.34 -7.42
CA MET A 91 -10.51 -5.96 -7.07
C MET A 91 -11.97 -5.87 -6.59
N PRO A 92 -12.25 -6.28 -5.33
CA PRO A 92 -13.61 -6.33 -4.79
C PRO A 92 -14.37 -4.98 -4.82
N ALA A 93 -13.65 -3.86 -4.76
CA ALA A 93 -14.25 -2.52 -4.80
C ALA A 93 -14.77 -2.10 -6.20
N MET A 94 -14.61 -2.95 -7.23
CA MET A 94 -15.22 -2.79 -8.54
C MET A 94 -15.62 -4.14 -9.16
N ASP A 95 -15.93 -5.13 -8.30
CA ASP A 95 -16.24 -6.50 -8.73
C ASP A 95 -17.43 -6.54 -9.70
N PHE A 96 -18.45 -5.73 -9.45
CA PHE A 96 -19.64 -5.59 -10.28
C PHE A 96 -19.30 -5.02 -11.66
N GLU A 97 -18.55 -3.92 -11.73
CA GLU A 97 -18.15 -3.29 -12.98
C GLU A 97 -17.25 -4.21 -13.83
N LEU A 98 -16.32 -4.93 -13.20
CA LEU A 98 -15.48 -5.92 -13.88
C LEU A 98 -16.33 -7.06 -14.47
N ALA A 99 -17.27 -7.59 -13.68
CA ALA A 99 -18.18 -8.62 -14.17
C ALA A 99 -19.07 -8.10 -15.31
N GLN A 100 -19.58 -6.87 -15.19
CA GLN A 100 -20.44 -6.26 -16.21
C GLN A 100 -19.67 -5.99 -17.52
N ALA A 101 -18.42 -5.54 -17.45
CA ALA A 101 -17.54 -5.41 -18.61
C ALA A 101 -17.35 -6.75 -19.33
N CYS A 102 -17.05 -7.82 -18.59
CA CYS A 102 -16.93 -9.17 -19.14
C CYS A 102 -18.26 -9.70 -19.68
N ALA A 103 -19.39 -9.34 -19.07
CA ALA A 103 -20.69 -9.76 -19.58
C ALA A 103 -21.03 -9.11 -20.93
N ALA A 104 -20.65 -7.84 -21.10
CA ALA A 104 -20.98 -7.04 -22.27
C ALA A 104 -20.08 -7.30 -23.49
N SER A 105 -18.86 -7.82 -23.30
CA SER A 105 -17.87 -7.95 -24.37
C SER A 105 -17.02 -9.21 -24.26
N GLU A 106 -16.87 -9.93 -25.37
CA GLU A 106 -15.92 -11.04 -25.50
C GLU A 106 -14.47 -10.55 -25.43
N ALA A 107 -14.16 -9.41 -26.05
CA ALA A 107 -12.84 -8.78 -25.98
C ALA A 107 -12.45 -8.40 -24.53
N ALA A 108 -13.43 -8.01 -23.70
CA ALA A 108 -13.21 -7.80 -22.28
C ALA A 108 -12.81 -9.08 -21.55
N ARG A 109 -13.46 -10.22 -21.85
CA ARG A 109 -13.10 -11.53 -21.27
C ARG A 109 -11.70 -11.96 -21.68
N GLU A 110 -11.37 -11.84 -22.96
CA GLU A 110 -10.03 -12.14 -23.47
C GLU A 110 -8.95 -11.27 -22.80
N LEU A 111 -9.23 -9.98 -22.59
CA LEU A 111 -8.29 -9.08 -21.91
C LEU A 111 -8.17 -9.43 -20.42
N ALA A 112 -9.28 -9.75 -19.75
CA ALA A 112 -9.31 -10.17 -18.36
C ALA A 112 -8.48 -11.45 -18.14
N GLU A 113 -8.57 -12.43 -19.05
CA GLU A 113 -7.81 -13.67 -18.98
C GLU A 113 -6.31 -13.45 -19.28
N SER A 114 -6.01 -12.73 -20.36
CA SER A 114 -4.64 -12.61 -20.88
C SER A 114 -3.83 -11.45 -20.29
N SER A 115 -4.47 -10.54 -19.56
CA SER A 115 -3.86 -9.37 -18.91
C SER A 115 -4.75 -8.79 -17.79
N PRO A 116 -4.97 -9.53 -16.68
CA PRO A 116 -5.93 -9.13 -15.66
C PRO A 116 -5.68 -7.72 -15.09
N LEU A 117 -4.41 -7.35 -14.86
CA LEU A 117 -4.09 -6.01 -14.34
C LEU A 117 -4.42 -4.89 -15.34
N LEU A 118 -4.14 -5.09 -16.64
CA LEU A 118 -4.47 -4.10 -17.67
C LEU A 118 -5.99 -3.96 -17.80
N PHE A 119 -6.72 -5.07 -17.71
CA PHE A 119 -8.17 -5.06 -17.70
C PHE A 119 -8.72 -4.27 -16.50
N ILE A 120 -8.24 -4.53 -15.28
CA ILE A 120 -8.66 -3.80 -14.07
C ILE A 120 -8.39 -2.30 -14.22
N LEU A 121 -7.19 -1.92 -14.69
CA LEU A 121 -6.84 -0.51 -14.90
C LEU A 121 -7.73 0.16 -15.96
N LEU A 122 -8.03 -0.54 -17.06
CA LEU A 122 -8.92 -0.03 -18.11
C LEU A 122 -10.35 0.17 -17.59
N VAL A 123 -10.90 -0.81 -16.86
CA VAL A 123 -12.25 -0.68 -16.27
C VAL A 123 -12.30 0.44 -15.24
N ASN A 124 -11.26 0.59 -14.40
CA ASN A 124 -11.16 1.70 -13.47
C ASN A 124 -11.17 3.08 -14.17
N HIS A 125 -10.46 3.19 -15.30
CA HIS A 125 -10.47 4.40 -16.12
C HIS A 125 -11.82 4.62 -16.83
N ALA A 126 -12.46 3.54 -17.29
CA ALA A 126 -13.71 3.60 -18.03
C ALA A 126 -14.89 4.01 -17.14
N ARG A 127 -14.99 3.45 -15.92
CA ARG A 127 -16.09 3.74 -14.98
C ARG A 127 -16.12 5.19 -14.48
N SER A 128 -15.01 5.91 -14.55
CA SER A 128 -14.96 7.34 -14.22
C SER A 128 -15.45 8.24 -15.38
N GLN A 129 -15.87 7.65 -16.50
CA GLN A 129 -16.39 8.34 -17.68
C GLN A 129 -17.81 7.83 -18.00
N PRO A 130 -18.69 8.68 -18.57
CA PRO A 130 -20.04 8.27 -18.95
C PRO A 130 -20.04 7.51 -20.29
N LEU A 131 -19.34 6.38 -20.36
CA LEU A 131 -19.16 5.60 -21.60
C LEU A 131 -20.37 4.73 -21.91
N THR A 132 -20.69 4.59 -23.21
CA THR A 132 -21.61 3.54 -23.68
C THR A 132 -20.87 2.20 -23.85
N PRO A 133 -21.59 1.06 -23.93
CA PRO A 133 -20.98 -0.23 -24.26
C PRO A 133 -20.19 -0.22 -25.57
N GLU A 134 -20.68 0.50 -26.59
CA GLU A 134 -20.02 0.62 -27.89
C GLU A 134 -18.71 1.41 -27.80
N GLU A 135 -18.68 2.49 -27.00
CA GLU A 135 -17.45 3.27 -26.77
C GLU A 135 -16.42 2.45 -25.99
N PHE A 136 -16.86 1.63 -25.03
CA PHE A 136 -15.97 0.71 -24.33
C PHE A 136 -15.42 -0.39 -25.25
N GLU A 137 -16.24 -0.91 -26.16
CA GLU A 137 -15.79 -1.86 -27.18
C GLU A 137 -14.70 -1.26 -28.09
N GLN A 138 -14.84 0.02 -28.46
CA GLN A 138 -13.80 0.75 -29.19
C GLN A 138 -12.49 0.87 -28.40
N LEU A 139 -12.57 1.05 -27.07
CA LEU A 139 -11.39 1.06 -26.21
C LEU A 139 -10.70 -0.31 -26.16
N LEU A 140 -11.49 -1.39 -26.07
CA LEU A 140 -10.97 -2.77 -26.06
C LEU A 140 -10.31 -3.15 -27.40
N ALA A 141 -10.82 -2.62 -28.51
CA ALA A 141 -10.25 -2.84 -29.85
C ALA A 141 -8.88 -2.16 -30.05
N LEU A 142 -8.46 -1.25 -29.16
CA LEU A 142 -7.16 -0.62 -29.23
C LEU A 142 -6.03 -1.63 -28.99
N LYS A 143 -4.88 -1.37 -29.61
CA LYS A 143 -3.64 -2.08 -29.25
C LYS A 143 -3.34 -1.84 -27.77
N ARG A 144 -2.86 -2.85 -27.04
CA ARG A 144 -2.53 -2.73 -25.60
C ARG A 144 -1.64 -1.53 -25.24
N THR A 145 -0.73 -1.11 -26.12
CA THR A 145 0.08 0.09 -25.91
C THR A 145 -0.72 1.39 -25.99
N ALA A 146 -1.75 1.44 -26.82
CA ALA A 146 -2.69 2.57 -26.89
C ALA A 146 -3.70 2.53 -25.74
N ILE A 147 -4.07 1.35 -25.25
CA ILE A 147 -4.83 1.22 -23.99
C ILE A 147 -4.03 1.85 -22.84
N LEU A 148 -2.74 1.49 -22.70
CA LEU A 148 -1.83 2.10 -21.70
C LEU A 148 -1.82 3.63 -21.80
N GLU A 149 -1.69 4.17 -23.02
CA GLU A 149 -1.70 5.61 -23.24
C GLU A 149 -3.01 6.26 -22.78
N ARG A 150 -4.15 5.61 -23.08
CA ARG A 150 -5.48 6.12 -22.71
C ARG A 150 -5.69 6.17 -21.20
N ILE A 151 -5.09 5.24 -20.46
CA ILE A 151 -5.08 5.20 -18.99
C ILE A 151 -3.87 5.96 -18.39
N GLU A 152 -3.26 6.86 -19.16
CA GLU A 152 -2.17 7.76 -18.72
C GLU A 152 -0.87 7.04 -18.31
N LEU A 153 -0.63 5.84 -18.84
CA LEU A 153 0.61 5.09 -18.66
C LEU A 153 1.50 5.13 -19.92
N PRO A 154 2.84 4.97 -19.77
CA PRO A 154 3.75 4.98 -20.92
C PRO A 154 3.39 3.93 -21.99
N ALA A 155 3.12 4.40 -23.21
CA ALA A 155 2.73 3.58 -24.36
C ALA A 155 3.87 2.68 -24.91
N ARG A 156 4.31 1.68 -24.14
CA ARG A 156 5.50 0.86 -24.44
C ARG A 156 5.20 -0.63 -24.37
N LYS A 157 5.68 -1.40 -25.35
CA LYS A 157 5.58 -2.87 -25.35
C LYS A 157 6.22 -3.52 -24.12
N SER A 158 7.30 -2.93 -23.60
CA SER A 158 7.95 -3.42 -22.37
C SER A 158 7.06 -3.27 -21.15
N LEU A 159 6.26 -2.20 -21.06
CA LEU A 159 5.32 -2.00 -19.96
C LEU A 159 4.16 -3.00 -20.06
N VAL A 160 3.62 -3.24 -21.26
CA VAL A 160 2.61 -4.31 -21.46
C VAL A 160 3.13 -5.66 -20.96
N ARG A 161 4.37 -6.03 -21.32
CA ARG A 161 4.98 -7.28 -20.83
C ARG A 161 5.17 -7.30 -19.32
N LEU A 162 5.53 -6.16 -18.72
CA LEU A 162 5.72 -6.05 -17.28
C LEU A 162 4.39 -6.22 -16.54
N VAL A 163 3.34 -5.53 -16.98
CA VAL A 163 1.98 -5.63 -16.44
C VAL A 163 1.47 -7.07 -16.51
N ASN A 164 1.68 -7.76 -17.63
CA ASN A 164 1.27 -9.17 -17.79
C ASN A 164 2.04 -10.15 -16.90
N ARG A 165 3.26 -9.82 -16.46
CA ARG A 165 4.11 -10.69 -15.64
C ARG A 165 3.88 -10.53 -14.15
N MET A 166 3.08 -9.56 -13.74
CA MET A 166 2.87 -9.23 -12.34
C MET A 166 1.91 -10.23 -11.71
N GLU A 167 2.37 -10.94 -10.68
CA GLU A 167 1.52 -11.74 -9.81
C GLU A 167 0.60 -10.80 -9.02
N LEU A 168 -0.70 -11.03 -9.14
CA LEU A 168 -1.73 -10.23 -8.48
C LEU A 168 -2.26 -10.93 -7.23
N SER A 169 -2.63 -10.11 -6.27
CA SER A 169 -3.43 -10.46 -5.10
C SER A 169 -4.62 -9.49 -5.05
N PRO A 170 -5.67 -9.76 -4.26
CA PRO A 170 -6.75 -8.81 -4.05
C PRO A 170 -6.22 -7.42 -3.70
N LEU A 171 -6.61 -6.44 -4.51
CA LEU A 171 -6.22 -5.05 -4.45
C LEU A 171 -7.25 -4.24 -3.66
N LEU A 172 -6.75 -3.29 -2.89
CA LEU A 172 -7.55 -2.23 -2.29
C LEU A 172 -7.54 -0.99 -3.20
N PRO A 173 -8.56 -0.10 -3.13
CA PRO A 173 -8.65 1.07 -4.00
C PRO A 173 -7.37 1.92 -4.05
N TRP A 174 -6.79 2.21 -2.89
CA TRP A 174 -5.53 2.97 -2.80
C TRP A 174 -4.32 2.20 -3.33
N GLU A 175 -4.34 0.86 -3.30
CA GLU A 175 -3.26 0.06 -3.90
C GLU A 175 -3.29 0.13 -5.42
N LEU A 176 -4.47 0.26 -6.03
CA LEU A 176 -4.59 0.46 -7.49
C LEU A 176 -4.04 1.83 -7.93
N GLU A 177 -4.24 2.88 -7.11
CA GLU A 177 -3.61 4.18 -7.31
C GLU A 177 -2.08 4.10 -7.21
N ASP A 178 -1.57 3.40 -6.18
CA ASP A 178 -0.14 3.12 -6.02
C ASP A 178 0.45 2.37 -7.22
N VAL A 179 -0.27 1.39 -7.77
CA VAL A 179 0.13 0.68 -8.99
C VAL A 179 0.30 1.66 -10.15
N THR A 180 -0.73 2.47 -10.42
CA THR A 180 -0.71 3.46 -11.52
C THR A 180 0.46 4.43 -11.35
N ARG A 181 0.63 4.98 -10.14
CA ARG A 181 1.73 5.91 -9.81
C ARG A 181 3.11 5.27 -10.00
N SER A 182 3.26 4.00 -9.64
CA SER A 182 4.53 3.27 -9.80
C SER A 182 4.86 2.99 -11.26
N LEU A 183 3.85 2.58 -12.04
CA LEU A 183 4.03 2.24 -13.46
C LEU A 183 4.31 3.47 -14.34
N ALA A 184 3.99 4.67 -13.86
CA ALA A 184 4.35 5.93 -14.50
C ALA A 184 5.83 6.30 -14.33
N GLN A 185 6.54 5.75 -13.32
CA GLN A 185 7.90 6.17 -12.99
C GLN A 185 8.97 5.42 -13.78
N HIS A 186 9.76 6.15 -14.59
CA HIS A 186 10.76 5.54 -15.47
C HIS A 186 11.84 4.76 -14.72
N GLU A 187 12.29 5.27 -13.58
CA GLU A 187 13.32 4.64 -12.73
C GLU A 187 12.85 3.30 -12.16
N PHE A 188 11.59 3.20 -11.73
CA PHE A 188 11.02 1.94 -11.24
C PHE A 188 10.94 0.92 -12.36
N LEU A 189 10.44 1.32 -13.53
CA LEU A 189 10.36 0.43 -14.69
C LEU A 189 11.73 -0.11 -15.12
N ALA A 190 12.79 0.69 -14.99
CA ALA A 190 14.16 0.29 -15.32
C ALA A 190 14.67 -0.84 -14.40
N LEU A 191 14.27 -0.85 -13.13
CA LEU A 191 14.61 -1.89 -12.15
C LEU A 191 13.76 -3.14 -12.35
N LEU A 192 12.44 -2.97 -12.46
CA LEU A 192 11.47 -4.07 -12.49
C LEU A 192 11.61 -4.96 -13.74
N ARG A 193 12.03 -4.39 -14.88
CA ARG A 193 12.04 -5.08 -16.18
C ARG A 193 12.76 -6.44 -16.17
N HIS A 194 13.82 -6.57 -15.38
CA HIS A 194 14.69 -7.77 -15.33
C HIS A 194 14.37 -8.70 -14.17
N HIS A 195 13.55 -8.27 -13.21
CA HIS A 195 13.22 -9.10 -12.06
C HIS A 195 12.26 -10.22 -12.47
N PRO A 196 12.53 -11.51 -12.15
CA PRO A 196 11.80 -12.64 -12.70
C PRO A 196 10.36 -12.75 -12.19
N ASN A 197 10.14 -12.57 -10.88
CA ASN A 197 8.88 -12.86 -10.18
C ASN A 197 8.28 -11.56 -9.60
N LEU A 198 7.65 -10.77 -10.45
CA LEU A 198 7.07 -9.48 -10.04
C LEU A 198 5.77 -9.68 -9.26
N HIS A 199 5.57 -8.86 -8.24
CA HIS A 199 4.37 -8.85 -7.40
C HIS A 199 4.11 -7.43 -6.90
N LEU A 200 2.90 -7.17 -6.40
CA LEU A 200 2.48 -5.84 -5.95
C LEU A 200 3.36 -5.23 -4.84
N ASN A 201 3.90 -6.05 -3.93
CA ASN A 201 4.80 -5.55 -2.89
C ASN A 201 6.08 -4.88 -3.42
N HIS A 202 6.54 -5.20 -4.64
CA HIS A 202 7.66 -4.48 -5.25
C HIS A 202 7.31 -3.02 -5.52
N LEU A 203 6.12 -2.75 -6.05
CA LEU A 203 5.64 -1.39 -6.33
C LEU A 203 5.46 -0.61 -5.03
N ARG A 204 4.83 -1.23 -4.04
CA ARG A 204 4.63 -0.66 -2.69
C ARG A 204 5.95 -0.30 -2.02
N PHE A 205 6.95 -1.18 -2.14
CA PHE A 205 8.26 -0.96 -1.58
C PHE A 205 9.01 0.17 -2.29
N LEU A 206 9.00 0.20 -3.62
CA LEU A 206 9.62 1.27 -4.41
C LEU A 206 9.00 2.64 -4.10
N LEU A 207 7.67 2.74 -4.03
CA LEU A 207 6.98 3.99 -3.69
C LEU A 207 7.30 4.55 -2.31
N ARG A 208 7.61 3.67 -1.36
CA ARG A 208 7.97 4.07 0.01
C ARG A 208 9.45 4.39 0.15
N GLN A 209 10.25 4.09 -0.87
CA GLN A 209 11.69 4.24 -0.78
C GLN A 209 12.12 5.66 -1.14
N GLY A 210 12.57 6.40 -0.12
CA GLY A 210 13.17 7.72 -0.29
C GLY A 210 14.67 7.71 -0.61
N GLN A 211 15.30 6.54 -0.66
CA GLN A 211 16.75 6.40 -0.88
C GLN A 211 17.07 5.98 -2.32
N PRO A 212 18.31 6.21 -2.79
CA PRO A 212 18.73 5.78 -4.12
C PRO A 212 18.52 4.27 -4.34
N LEU A 213 17.96 3.94 -5.50
CA LEU A 213 17.56 2.58 -5.83
C LEU A 213 18.72 1.77 -6.45
N TRP A 214 18.76 0.47 -6.18
CA TRP A 214 19.67 -0.46 -6.86
C TRP A 214 18.96 -1.78 -7.20
N PRO A 215 19.45 -2.56 -8.19
CA PRO A 215 18.75 -3.77 -8.64
C PRO A 215 18.51 -4.83 -7.56
N GLY A 216 19.50 -5.05 -6.69
CA GLY A 216 19.40 -6.04 -5.60
C GLY A 216 18.33 -5.71 -4.55
N MET A 217 17.88 -4.45 -4.51
CA MET A 217 16.85 -3.99 -3.59
C MET A 217 15.51 -4.72 -3.80
N LEU A 218 15.19 -5.10 -5.04
CA LEU A 218 13.97 -5.86 -5.35
C LEU A 218 13.98 -7.25 -4.70
N CYS A 219 15.15 -7.84 -4.47
CA CYS A 219 15.29 -9.15 -3.82
C CYS A 219 15.04 -9.10 -2.29
N LEU A 220 14.81 -7.93 -1.72
CA LEU A 220 14.53 -7.76 -0.30
C LEU A 220 13.06 -8.00 0.04
N VAL A 221 12.18 -7.95 -0.96
CA VAL A 221 10.74 -8.15 -0.81
C VAL A 221 10.28 -9.35 -1.63
N ASP A 222 9.25 -10.00 -1.12
CA ASP A 222 8.53 -11.08 -1.78
C ASP A 222 7.01 -10.86 -1.63
N LYS A 223 6.22 -11.78 -2.18
CA LYS A 223 4.76 -11.74 -2.11
C LYS A 223 4.18 -11.92 -0.69
N HIS A 224 4.97 -12.43 0.25
CA HIS A 224 4.56 -12.65 1.64
C HIS A 224 4.97 -11.49 2.56
N SER A 225 5.72 -10.52 2.03
CA SER A 225 6.16 -9.35 2.76
C SER A 225 4.99 -8.49 3.21
N SER A 226 4.83 -8.34 4.51
CA SER A 226 3.81 -7.50 5.11
C SER A 226 4.12 -6.01 4.97
N ALA A 227 3.15 -5.15 5.27
CA ALA A 227 3.40 -3.71 5.34
C ALA A 227 4.46 -3.35 6.41
N LEU A 228 4.55 -4.12 7.50
CA LEU A 228 5.55 -3.95 8.54
C LEU A 228 6.95 -4.32 8.05
N ASP A 229 7.08 -5.42 7.29
CA ASP A 229 8.35 -5.82 6.67
C ASP A 229 8.87 -4.72 5.73
N ILE A 230 7.99 -4.17 4.89
CA ILE A 230 8.35 -3.10 3.96
C ILE A 230 8.80 -1.85 4.71
N THR A 231 8.08 -1.44 5.75
CA THR A 231 8.47 -0.29 6.59
C THR A 231 9.81 -0.52 7.28
N TRP A 232 10.04 -1.72 7.82
CA TRP A 232 11.32 -2.08 8.41
C TRP A 232 12.46 -2.04 7.38
N LEU A 233 12.24 -2.55 6.16
CA LEU A 233 13.24 -2.54 5.08
C LEU A 233 13.63 -1.11 4.67
N CYS A 234 12.65 -0.24 4.41
CA CYS A 234 12.93 1.16 4.05
C CYS A 234 13.80 1.84 5.11
N ARG A 235 13.48 1.61 6.38
CA ARG A 235 14.27 2.11 7.51
C ARG A 235 15.66 1.48 7.57
N MET A 236 15.76 0.15 7.50
CA MET A 236 17.03 -0.57 7.55
C MET A 236 17.99 -0.10 6.45
N ILE A 237 17.46 0.14 5.24
CA ILE A 237 18.25 0.68 4.12
C ILE A 237 18.73 2.11 4.41
N ARG A 238 17.83 2.97 4.91
CA ARG A 238 18.16 4.34 5.31
C ARG A 238 19.29 4.33 6.36
N ASP A 239 19.10 3.59 7.45
CA ASP A 239 20.04 3.53 8.57
C ASP A 239 21.40 2.99 8.10
N THR A 240 21.40 1.92 7.30
CA THR A 240 22.63 1.36 6.70
C THR A 240 23.35 2.37 5.80
N LEU A 241 22.61 3.13 4.98
CA LEU A 241 23.19 4.13 4.07
C LEU A 241 23.77 5.33 4.84
N ASN A 242 23.11 5.78 5.90
CA ASN A 242 23.62 6.84 6.77
C ASN A 242 24.95 6.44 7.41
N MET A 243 25.02 5.22 7.95
CA MET A 243 26.25 4.67 8.51
C MET A 243 27.35 4.44 7.47
N ALA A 244 26.97 4.27 6.21
CA ALA A 244 27.87 4.24 5.08
C ALA A 244 28.27 5.65 4.58
N ALA A 245 27.87 6.72 5.27
CA ALA A 245 28.05 8.12 4.86
C ALA A 245 27.55 8.37 3.43
N GLY A 246 26.38 7.83 3.08
CA GLY A 246 25.79 7.95 1.76
C GLY A 246 26.45 7.09 0.67
N ASN A 247 27.42 6.23 1.01
CA ASN A 247 28.12 5.41 0.02
C ASN A 247 27.27 4.22 -0.48
N LEU A 248 26.48 4.50 -1.53
CA LEU A 248 25.60 3.52 -2.18
C LEU A 248 26.33 2.28 -2.70
N GLN A 249 27.63 2.36 -3.03
CA GLN A 249 28.39 1.21 -3.53
C GLN A 249 28.41 0.04 -2.53
N ARG A 250 28.25 0.33 -1.23
CA ARG A 250 28.15 -0.71 -0.21
C ARG A 250 26.85 -1.51 -0.31
N LEU A 251 25.74 -0.86 -0.67
CA LEU A 251 24.45 -1.52 -0.82
C LEU A 251 24.26 -2.18 -2.19
N GLN A 252 24.98 -1.76 -3.23
CA GLN A 252 24.84 -2.33 -4.58
C GLN A 252 25.04 -3.85 -4.65
N ARG A 253 25.77 -4.43 -3.70
CA ARG A 253 26.02 -5.88 -3.60
C ARG A 253 24.98 -6.63 -2.77
N VAL A 254 24.12 -5.90 -2.04
CA VAL A 254 23.09 -6.48 -1.18
C VAL A 254 21.93 -6.95 -2.04
N SER A 255 21.64 -8.24 -1.93
CA SER A 255 20.60 -8.95 -2.69
C SER A 255 19.72 -9.84 -1.82
N SER A 256 19.86 -9.75 -0.49
CA SER A 256 18.99 -10.44 0.46
C SER A 256 18.87 -9.67 1.78
N ARG A 257 17.80 -9.95 2.54
CA ARG A 257 17.61 -9.35 3.87
C ARG A 257 18.76 -9.69 4.83
N ARG A 258 19.30 -10.92 4.72
CA ARG A 258 20.43 -11.37 5.53
C ARG A 258 21.69 -10.55 5.23
N GLU A 259 22.02 -10.36 3.96
CA GLU A 259 23.17 -9.54 3.55
C GLU A 259 23.02 -8.08 3.99
N LEU A 260 21.79 -7.54 3.94
CA LEU A 260 21.51 -6.19 4.44
C LEU A 260 21.78 -6.11 5.95
N GLN A 261 21.28 -7.08 6.71
CA GLN A 261 21.49 -7.15 8.15
C GLN A 261 22.98 -7.31 8.50
N GLU A 262 23.70 -8.21 7.82
CA GLU A 262 25.13 -8.42 8.03
C GLU A 262 25.95 -7.16 7.72
N LEU A 263 25.63 -6.45 6.65
CA LEU A 263 26.26 -5.18 6.32
C LEU A 263 25.97 -4.12 7.40
N HIS A 264 24.72 -4.02 7.82
CA HIS A 264 24.31 -3.11 8.89
C HIS A 264 25.08 -3.40 10.18
N ASP A 265 25.12 -4.65 10.63
CA ASP A 265 25.78 -5.04 11.89
C ASP A 265 27.29 -4.77 11.84
N GLN A 266 27.96 -5.06 10.71
CA GLN A 266 29.36 -4.72 10.51
C GLN A 266 29.61 -3.20 10.57
N LEU A 267 28.71 -2.40 10.01
CA LEU A 267 28.78 -0.95 10.10
C LEU A 267 28.59 -0.50 11.55
N VAL A 268 27.66 -1.10 12.29
CA VAL A 268 27.37 -0.75 13.70
C VAL A 268 28.58 -1.03 14.55
N GLU A 269 29.18 -2.20 14.40
CA GLU A 269 30.42 -2.55 15.09
C GLU A 269 31.55 -1.59 14.73
N ARG A 270 31.72 -1.25 13.44
CA ARG A 270 32.75 -0.30 13.00
C ARG A 270 32.52 1.11 13.55
N PHE A 271 31.28 1.59 13.56
CA PHE A 271 30.92 2.91 14.05
C PHE A 271 31.13 2.98 15.57
N ASN A 272 30.64 1.99 16.30
CA ASN A 272 30.74 1.95 17.76
C ASN A 272 32.16 1.61 18.26
N SER A 273 32.98 0.95 17.43
CA SER A 273 34.40 0.68 17.71
C SER A 273 35.33 1.86 17.38
N MET A 274 34.81 3.05 17.07
CA MET A 274 35.58 4.27 16.81
C MET A 274 36.52 4.71 17.96
N GLY A 275 36.59 3.97 19.06
CA GLY A 275 37.74 3.93 19.97
C GLY A 275 37.49 4.60 21.31
N SER A 276 38.58 4.92 22.00
CA SER A 276 38.60 5.55 23.34
C SER A 276 37.67 6.76 23.43
N GLU A 277 37.20 7.06 24.65
CA GLU A 277 36.38 8.24 24.99
C GLU A 277 36.84 9.54 24.31
N ALA A 278 38.15 9.79 24.24
CA ALA A 278 38.73 10.97 23.57
C ALA A 278 38.36 11.09 22.07
N LYS A 279 38.23 9.97 21.34
CA LYS A 279 37.84 9.98 19.93
C LYS A 279 36.35 10.29 19.76
N ARG A 280 35.49 9.79 20.65
CA ARG A 280 34.06 10.15 20.66
C ARG A 280 33.86 11.62 21.00
N ALA A 281 34.61 12.15 21.98
CA ALA A 281 34.60 13.58 22.30
C ALA A 281 35.03 14.44 21.10
N ALA A 282 36.10 14.04 20.38
CA ALA A 282 36.52 14.73 19.17
C ALA A 282 35.47 14.67 18.05
N HIS A 283 34.77 13.53 17.90
CA HIS A 283 33.69 13.39 16.93
C HIS A 283 32.48 14.25 17.29
N ALA A 284 32.08 14.29 18.57
CA ALA A 284 31.02 15.17 19.05
C ALA A 284 31.34 16.66 18.83
N ALA A 285 32.61 17.06 19.00
CA ALA A 285 33.05 18.42 18.68
C ALA A 285 32.94 18.73 17.18
N ALA A 286 33.29 17.77 16.31
CA ALA A 286 33.11 17.92 14.87
C ALA A 286 31.63 18.04 14.48
N LEU A 287 30.74 17.24 15.09
CA LEU A 287 29.29 17.35 14.89
C LEU A 287 28.75 18.71 15.35
N THR A 288 29.26 19.24 16.46
CA THR A 288 28.91 20.59 16.93
C THR A 288 29.32 21.66 15.92
N GLN A 289 30.47 21.50 15.27
CA GLN A 289 30.93 22.42 14.23
C GLN A 289 30.10 22.32 12.94
N GLU A 290 29.65 21.11 12.59
CA GLU A 290 28.88 20.84 11.37
C GLU A 290 27.41 21.24 11.51
N HIS A 291 26.76 20.82 12.59
CA HIS A 291 25.31 20.92 12.79
C HIS A 291 24.90 22.01 13.79
N GLY A 292 25.84 22.55 14.56
CA GLY A 292 25.57 23.47 15.67
C GLY A 292 25.28 22.77 17.00
N ASP A 293 24.62 23.49 17.91
CA ASP A 293 24.24 22.97 19.22
C ASP A 293 23.23 21.82 19.09
N TYR A 294 23.28 20.87 20.03
CA TYR A 294 22.30 19.80 20.08
C TYR A 294 20.89 20.38 20.34
N PRO A 295 19.86 19.96 19.58
CA PRO A 295 18.54 20.57 19.67
C PRO A 295 17.90 20.39 21.05
N ALA A 296 16.97 21.28 21.38
CA ALA A 296 16.15 21.15 22.59
C ALA A 296 15.13 20.00 22.46
N PRO A 297 14.81 19.30 23.56
CA PRO A 297 13.87 18.19 23.53
C PRO A 297 12.45 18.67 23.18
N PRO A 298 11.76 18.01 22.25
CA PRO A 298 10.41 18.40 21.85
C PRO A 298 9.32 18.04 22.86
N ILE A 299 9.57 17.04 23.71
CA ILE A 299 8.64 16.56 24.74
C ILE A 299 9.36 16.61 26.09
N PRO A 300 8.71 17.12 27.16
CA PRO A 300 9.31 17.14 28.48
C PRO A 300 9.69 15.74 28.99
N ALA A 301 10.84 15.66 29.67
CA ALA A 301 11.26 14.47 30.40
C ALA A 301 10.24 14.11 31.50
N ILE A 302 10.19 12.83 31.85
CA ILE A 302 9.46 12.32 33.01
C ILE A 302 10.36 11.39 33.82
N ASP A 303 9.97 11.06 35.05
CA ASP A 303 10.69 10.07 35.85
C ASP A 303 10.84 8.76 35.05
N GLY A 304 12.10 8.40 34.77
CA GLY A 304 12.46 7.20 34.02
C GLY A 304 12.75 7.40 32.53
N ILE A 305 12.32 8.50 31.90
CA ILE A 305 12.59 8.82 30.48
C ILE A 305 13.25 10.20 30.37
N GLU A 306 14.50 10.22 29.90
CA GLU A 306 15.33 11.40 29.78
C GLU A 306 15.75 11.67 28.32
N PRO A 307 15.71 12.92 27.84
CA PRO A 307 16.27 13.26 26.54
C PRO A 307 17.78 13.14 26.55
N LEU A 308 18.36 12.74 25.41
CA LEU A 308 19.79 12.96 25.20
C LEU A 308 20.02 14.47 25.02
N ALA A 309 21.05 15.02 25.66
CA ALA A 309 21.29 16.46 25.75
C ALA A 309 22.51 16.93 24.95
N SER A 310 23.24 16.03 24.30
CA SER A 310 24.43 16.39 23.51
C SER A 310 24.76 15.38 22.41
N TRP A 311 25.56 15.82 21.44
CA TRP A 311 26.13 14.94 20.42
C TRP A 311 26.96 13.80 21.02
N LEU A 312 27.65 14.06 22.15
CA LEU A 312 28.42 13.03 22.85
C LEU A 312 27.50 11.95 23.44
N GLU A 313 26.40 12.36 24.07
CA GLU A 313 25.42 11.42 24.60
C GLU A 313 24.77 10.57 23.50
N LEU A 314 24.51 11.14 22.33
CA LEU A 314 24.02 10.39 21.16
C LEU A 314 25.00 9.28 20.73
N LEU A 315 26.30 9.61 20.67
CA LEU A 315 27.36 8.65 20.33
C LEU A 315 27.55 7.58 21.41
N ASP A 316 27.50 7.98 22.68
CA ASP A 316 27.63 7.07 23.82
C ASP A 316 26.42 6.13 23.94
N GLU A 317 25.21 6.62 23.63
CA GLU A 317 24.00 5.80 23.54
C GLU A 317 24.16 4.71 22.47
N GLY A 318 24.54 5.08 21.25
CA GLY A 318 24.79 4.13 20.16
C GLY A 318 25.83 3.07 20.52
N SER A 319 26.93 3.50 21.15
CA SER A 319 28.00 2.60 21.60
C SER A 319 27.54 1.65 22.71
N SER A 320 26.89 2.17 23.75
CA SER A 320 26.47 1.42 24.93
C SER A 320 25.34 0.44 24.63
N MET A 321 24.41 0.83 23.76
CA MET A 321 23.26 0.03 23.39
C MET A 321 23.52 -0.89 22.19
N HIS A 322 24.69 -0.76 21.55
CA HIS A 322 25.02 -1.42 20.28
C HIS A 322 23.95 -1.14 19.19
N HIS A 323 23.59 0.13 19.05
CA HIS A 323 22.60 0.61 18.08
C HIS A 323 23.26 1.45 16.98
N CYS A 324 22.52 1.67 15.90
CA CYS A 324 22.86 2.63 14.85
C CYS A 324 22.51 4.09 15.21
N VAL A 325 21.87 4.35 16.36
CA VAL A 325 21.38 5.68 16.76
C VAL A 325 22.47 6.76 16.80
N GLY A 326 23.72 6.37 17.04
CA GLY A 326 24.85 7.29 17.00
C GLY A 326 25.08 7.95 15.63
N SER A 327 24.57 7.36 14.54
CA SER A 327 24.64 7.93 13.19
C SER A 327 23.39 8.73 12.80
N TYR A 328 22.56 9.13 13.77
CA TYR A 328 21.34 9.89 13.52
C TYR A 328 21.57 11.41 13.56
N ASP A 329 22.82 11.86 13.55
CA ASP A 329 23.24 13.25 13.71
C ASP A 329 22.47 14.22 12.80
N THR A 330 22.40 13.91 11.51
CA THR A 330 21.72 14.75 10.52
C THR A 330 20.21 14.83 10.78
N PHE A 331 19.55 13.72 11.14
CA PHE A 331 18.10 13.75 11.42
C PHE A 331 17.77 14.50 12.71
N VAL A 332 18.64 14.40 13.70
CA VAL A 332 18.53 15.16 14.95
C VAL A 332 18.74 16.64 14.68
N ALA A 333 19.79 17.01 13.92
CA ALA A 333 20.07 18.39 13.55
C ALA A 333 18.92 19.05 12.78
N LEU A 334 18.28 18.29 11.87
CA LEU A 334 17.12 18.76 11.09
C LEU A 334 15.81 18.78 11.89
N GLY A 335 15.80 18.28 13.12
CA GLY A 335 14.59 18.19 13.94
C GLY A 335 13.58 17.15 13.43
N GLU A 336 14.02 16.18 12.62
CA GLU A 336 13.19 15.10 12.11
C GLU A 336 13.06 13.95 13.12
N VAL A 337 14.11 13.75 13.94
CA VAL A 337 14.16 12.72 14.97
C VAL A 337 14.71 13.31 16.27
N PHE A 338 14.22 12.86 17.41
CA PHE A 338 14.81 13.16 18.71
C PHE A 338 14.95 11.89 19.55
N ILE A 339 16.07 11.74 20.26
CA ILE A 339 16.41 10.52 21.00
C ILE A 339 16.29 10.74 22.50
N TYR A 340 15.63 9.79 23.15
CA TYR A 340 15.53 9.67 24.60
C TYR A 340 16.11 8.33 25.04
N ARG A 341 16.53 8.26 26.29
CA ARG A 341 16.84 7.02 26.99
C ARG A 341 15.84 6.77 28.10
N MET A 342 15.48 5.52 28.31
CA MET A 342 14.68 5.07 29.44
C MET A 342 15.52 4.15 30.31
N MET A 343 15.48 4.34 31.63
CA MET A 343 16.21 3.49 32.59
C MET A 343 15.29 2.49 33.30
N GLU A 344 14.04 2.87 33.55
CA GLU A 344 13.03 2.09 34.26
C GLU A 344 11.70 2.14 33.48
N PRO A 345 10.91 1.06 33.41
CA PRO A 345 11.11 -0.26 34.05
C PRO A 345 12.17 -1.14 33.38
N GLU A 346 12.71 -0.73 32.23
CA GLU A 346 13.81 -1.41 31.56
C GLU A 346 14.66 -0.43 30.74
N ARG A 347 15.90 -0.82 30.43
CA ARG A 347 16.83 0.03 29.68
C ARG A 347 16.48 0.07 28.19
N LEU A 348 15.97 1.21 27.70
CA LEU A 348 15.59 1.40 26.30
C LEU A 348 16.17 2.68 25.70
N THR A 349 16.35 2.66 24.38
CA THR A 349 16.54 3.84 23.54
C THR A 349 15.21 4.10 22.81
N ILE A 350 14.72 5.32 22.87
CA ILE A 350 13.46 5.74 22.28
C ILE A 350 13.76 6.80 21.23
N SER A 351 13.35 6.60 19.98
CA SER A 351 13.32 7.65 18.98
C SER A 351 11.90 8.19 18.84
N LEU A 352 11.77 9.51 18.83
CA LEU A 352 10.57 10.21 18.39
C LEU A 352 10.82 10.74 16.99
N GLU A 353 9.87 10.58 16.09
CA GLU A 353 9.94 11.12 14.73
C GLU A 353 8.90 12.24 14.57
N HIS A 354 9.29 13.32 13.89
CA HIS A 354 8.39 14.41 13.58
C HIS A 354 7.61 14.09 12.30
N ARG A 355 6.30 13.86 12.42
CA ARG A 355 5.40 13.51 11.31
C ARG A 355 4.10 14.30 11.40
N ASN A 356 3.62 14.83 10.27
CA ASN A 356 2.38 15.61 10.19
C ASN A 356 2.28 16.73 11.24
N ASN A 357 3.39 17.45 11.48
CA ASN A 357 3.48 18.52 12.48
C ASN A 357 3.23 18.06 13.93
N THR A 358 3.50 16.79 14.23
CA THR A 358 3.40 16.18 15.55
C THR A 358 4.57 15.23 15.80
N TRP A 359 4.96 15.06 17.06
CA TRP A 359 5.96 14.06 17.44
C TRP A 359 5.27 12.74 17.74
N VAL A 360 5.75 11.66 17.09
CA VAL A 360 5.22 10.31 17.27
C VAL A 360 6.35 9.35 17.61
N ILE A 361 6.03 8.23 18.25
CA ILE A 361 7.02 7.19 18.54
C ILE A 361 7.53 6.59 17.23
N GLY A 362 8.83 6.63 17.03
CA GLY A 362 9.54 5.95 15.95
C GLY A 362 9.89 4.52 16.36
N GLU A 363 10.97 4.37 17.12
CA GLU A 363 11.46 3.10 17.62
C GLU A 363 11.63 3.12 19.14
N VAL A 364 11.40 1.95 19.75
CA VAL A 364 11.68 1.69 21.15
C VAL A 364 12.48 0.39 21.18
N ARG A 365 13.74 0.45 21.58
CA ARG A 365 14.68 -0.68 21.47
C ARG A 365 15.52 -0.85 22.72
N GLY A 366 15.63 -2.09 23.19
CA GLY A 366 16.62 -2.48 24.19
C GLY A 366 17.99 -2.75 23.55
N ILE A 367 18.97 -3.14 24.37
CA ILE A 367 20.34 -3.43 23.94
C ILE A 367 20.35 -4.39 22.73
N ARG A 368 21.19 -4.11 21.72
CA ARG A 368 21.29 -4.86 20.45
C ARG A 368 19.96 -4.98 19.70
N ASN A 369 19.20 -3.88 19.65
CA ASN A 369 17.90 -3.79 18.99
C ASN A 369 16.82 -4.76 19.53
N ALA A 370 16.97 -5.23 20.77
CA ALA A 370 15.98 -6.11 21.40
C ALA A 370 14.60 -5.43 21.45
N ASN A 371 13.54 -6.22 21.28
CA ASN A 371 12.17 -5.73 21.43
C ASN A 371 11.90 -5.39 22.91
N PRO A 372 11.20 -4.28 23.20
CA PRO A 372 10.80 -3.94 24.55
C PRO A 372 9.70 -4.88 25.05
N SER A 373 9.53 -4.95 26.36
CA SER A 373 8.36 -5.56 26.97
C SER A 373 7.08 -4.80 26.61
N PRO A 374 5.91 -5.48 26.53
CA PRO A 374 4.64 -4.80 26.26
C PRO A 374 4.34 -3.68 27.26
N ALA A 375 4.65 -3.89 28.55
CA ALA A 375 4.42 -2.92 29.61
C ALA A 375 5.26 -1.64 29.43
N ALA A 376 6.53 -1.78 29.03
CA ALA A 376 7.38 -0.63 28.74
C ALA A 376 6.92 0.11 27.48
N LEU A 377 6.53 -0.61 26.43
CA LEU A 377 6.02 0.01 25.22
C LEU A 377 4.74 0.82 25.49
N ASP A 378 3.82 0.28 26.30
CA ASP A 378 2.61 0.99 26.73
C ASP A 378 2.94 2.21 27.59
N PHE A 379 3.97 2.13 28.45
CA PHE A 379 4.45 3.26 29.24
C PHE A 379 4.95 4.40 28.35
N VAL A 380 5.77 4.09 27.33
CA VAL A 380 6.27 5.06 26.35
C VAL A 380 5.12 5.67 25.53
N ARG A 381 4.15 4.86 25.08
CA ARG A 381 2.95 5.34 24.36
C ARG A 381 2.17 6.37 25.16
N ARG A 382 1.87 6.06 26.43
CA ARG A 382 1.16 6.98 27.31
C ARG A 382 1.93 8.25 27.63
N TRP A 383 3.25 8.25 27.52
CA TRP A 383 4.05 9.46 27.72
C TRP A 383 3.95 10.40 26.51
N VAL A 384 4.02 9.88 25.28
CA VAL A 384 3.96 10.68 24.04
C VAL A 384 2.53 11.18 23.73
N GLU A 385 1.50 10.44 24.15
CA GLU A 385 0.09 10.81 23.93
C GLU A 385 -0.48 11.84 24.94
N ARG A 386 0.32 12.29 25.92
CA ARG A 386 -0.07 13.35 26.87
C ARG A 386 -0.03 14.73 26.23
#